data_AF-A0AAV1LRS8-F1
#
_entry.id   AF-A0AAV1LRS8-F1
#
_cell.length_a   1.000
_cell.length_b   1.000
_cell.length_c   1.000
_cell.angle_alpha   90.00
_cell.angle_beta   90.00
_cell.angle_gamma   90.00
#
_symmetry.space_group_name_H-M   'P 1'
#
loop_
_entity.id
_entity.type
_entity.pdbx_description
1 polymer ?
#
loop_
_entity_poly.entity_id
_entity_poly.type
_entity_poly.pdbx_seq_one_letter_code
_entity_poly.pdbx_strand_id
1 'polypeptide(L)'
;MQSVLLNSDKIIGVYKLEAKSFNIKHKCKLCAKHLGFKTQEDTPIFLSEHLTPKGARLHFLARDLAKSKNYKFCWTAYGKVYVRENENSPIIMIRNESQVHQLLGSQQQEPQVI
;
A
#
# COMPACT_ATOMS: atom_id res chain seq x y z
N MET A 1 16.81 -1.67 28.42
CA MET A 1 16.15 -1.25 27.15
C MET A 1 16.06 -2.46 26.25
N GLN A 2 14.86 -2.91 25.87
CA GLN A 2 14.71 -3.95 24.85
C GLN A 2 14.96 -3.33 23.47
N SER A 3 16.08 -3.68 22.86
CA SER A 3 16.38 -3.33 21.48
C SER A 3 15.55 -4.25 20.57
N VAL A 4 14.56 -3.71 19.85
CA VAL A 4 13.83 -4.45 18.82
C VAL A 4 14.54 -4.22 17.49
N LEU A 5 15.08 -5.29 16.89
CA LEU A 5 15.59 -5.25 15.52
C LEU A 5 14.41 -5.13 14.55
N LEU A 6 14.12 -3.90 14.15
CA LEU A 6 13.14 -3.61 13.12
C LEU A 6 13.87 -3.55 11.77
N ASN A 7 13.48 -4.43 10.86
CA ASN A 7 13.92 -4.40 9.47
C ASN A 7 13.63 -3.00 8.86
N SER A 8 14.56 -2.48 8.05
CA SER A 8 14.46 -1.18 7.36
C SER A 8 13.12 -0.96 6.68
N ASP A 9 12.51 -2.03 6.14
CA ASP A 9 11.22 -1.97 5.46
C ASP A 9 10.04 -1.68 6.40
N LYS A 10 10.13 -2.14 7.66
CA LYS A 10 9.12 -1.81 8.68
C LYS A 10 9.28 -0.38 9.18
N ILE A 11 10.53 0.09 9.28
CA ILE A 11 10.86 1.43 9.75
C ILE A 11 10.31 2.50 8.80
N ILE A 12 10.52 2.35 7.49
CA ILE A 12 10.01 3.32 6.51
C ILE A 12 8.47 3.38 6.48
N GLY A 13 7.80 2.24 6.69
CA GLY A 13 6.35 2.17 6.77
C GLY A 13 5.78 2.96 7.95
N VAL A 14 6.44 2.89 9.12
CA VAL A 14 6.08 3.67 10.31
C VAL A 14 6.26 5.17 10.05
N TYR A 15 7.42 5.59 9.50
CA TYR A 15 7.64 7.01 9.19
C TYR A 15 6.63 7.56 8.18
N LYS A 16 6.23 6.78 7.19
CA LYS A 16 5.22 7.19 6.20
C LYS A 16 3.84 7.37 6.84
N LEU A 17 3.48 6.50 7.79
CA LEU A 17 2.22 6.63 8.55
C LEU A 17 2.20 7.88 9.43
N GLU A 18 3.30 8.15 10.13
CA GLU A 18 3.43 9.34 10.98
C GLU A 18 3.45 10.62 10.16
N ALA A 19 4.19 10.66 9.05
CA ALA A 19 4.21 11.80 8.13
C ALA A 19 2.81 12.09 7.54
N LYS A 20 2.06 11.05 7.19
CA LYS A 20 0.67 11.20 6.74
C LYS A 20 -0.20 11.76 7.86
N SER A 21 -0.09 11.21 9.06
CA SER A 21 -0.83 11.67 10.24
C SER A 21 -0.53 13.13 10.57
N PHE A 22 0.74 13.53 10.49
CA PHE A 22 1.17 14.92 10.68
C PHE A 22 0.50 15.84 9.66
N ASN A 23 0.56 15.51 8.37
CA ASN A 23 -0.01 16.31 7.29
C ASN A 23 -1.54 16.44 7.33
N ILE A 24 -2.25 15.49 7.97
CA ILE A 24 -3.70 15.57 8.18
C ILE A 24 -4.03 16.47 9.37
N LYS A 25 -3.24 16.37 10.45
CA LYS A 25 -3.51 17.07 11.71
C LYS A 25 -3.09 18.53 11.70
N HIS A 26 -2.14 18.91 10.85
CA HIS A 26 -1.55 20.25 10.82
C HIS A 26 -1.88 20.96 9.51
N LYS A 27 -2.06 22.29 9.58
CA LYS A 27 -2.26 23.13 8.39
C LYS A 27 -0.98 23.20 7.54
N CYS A 28 0.19 23.14 8.17
CA CYS A 28 1.48 23.09 7.48
C CYS A 28 1.87 21.64 7.16
N LYS A 29 2.48 21.43 5.99
CA LYS A 29 3.03 20.13 5.62
C LYS A 29 4.35 19.86 6.35
N LEU A 30 4.62 18.58 6.59
CA LEU A 30 5.92 18.12 7.08
C LEU A 30 7.02 18.59 6.11
N CYS A 31 8.06 19.20 6.68
CA CYS A 31 9.17 19.81 5.95
C CYS A 31 10.45 19.76 6.79
N ALA A 32 11.58 20.03 6.17
CA ALA A 32 12.92 19.81 6.72
C ALA A 32 13.13 20.42 8.13
N LYS A 33 12.56 21.60 8.40
CA LYS A 33 12.61 22.25 9.72
C LYS A 33 12.06 21.39 10.86
N HIS A 34 11.04 20.57 10.59
CA HIS A 34 10.43 19.68 11.59
C HIS A 34 11.33 18.49 11.97
N LEU A 35 12.35 18.19 11.15
CA LEU A 35 13.37 17.19 11.44
C LEU A 35 14.67 17.81 12.00
N GLY A 36 14.67 19.12 12.31
CA GLY A 36 15.83 19.83 12.85
C GLY A 36 16.80 20.36 11.79
N PHE A 37 16.47 20.28 10.49
CA PHE A 37 17.29 20.89 9.45
C PHE A 37 17.09 22.40 9.43
N LYS A 38 18.19 23.15 9.34
CA LYS A 38 18.16 24.61 9.18
C LYS A 38 18.00 24.94 7.69
N THR A 39 16.77 25.04 7.23
CA THR A 39 16.43 25.51 5.88
C THR A 39 15.86 26.93 5.96
N GLN A 40 16.17 27.77 4.96
CA GLN A 40 15.61 29.13 4.90
C GLN A 40 14.13 29.12 4.48
N GLU A 41 13.74 28.10 3.71
CA GLU A 41 12.40 27.90 3.19
C GLU A 41 11.78 26.59 3.70
N ASP A 42 10.46 26.44 3.51
CA ASP A 42 9.70 25.24 3.89
C ASP A 42 9.96 24.10 2.89
N THR A 43 11.16 23.53 2.93
CA THR A 43 11.59 22.46 2.03
C THR A 43 10.80 21.17 2.30
N PRO A 44 10.00 20.66 1.34
CA PRO A 44 9.21 19.45 1.53
C PRO A 44 10.09 18.21 1.68
N ILE A 45 9.62 17.25 2.47
CA ILE A 45 10.28 15.95 2.63
C ILE A 45 9.54 14.90 1.80
N PHE A 46 10.29 14.11 1.04
CA PHE A 46 9.78 12.97 0.28
C PHE A 46 10.23 11.67 0.92
N LEU A 47 9.27 10.75 1.13
CA LEU A 47 9.51 9.43 1.68
C LEU A 47 9.25 8.38 0.59
N SER A 48 10.34 7.86 0.01
CA SER A 48 10.28 6.74 -0.94
C SER A 48 10.21 5.42 -0.16
N GLU A 49 9.30 4.53 -0.56
CA GLU A 49 9.25 3.16 -0.04
C GLU A 49 9.68 2.18 -1.12
N HIS A 50 10.51 1.21 -0.76
CA HIS A 50 10.81 0.06 -1.61
C HIS A 50 9.96 -1.12 -1.14
N LEU A 51 9.36 -1.83 -2.09
CA LEU A 51 8.67 -3.07 -1.78
C LEU A 51 9.72 -4.16 -1.47
N THR A 52 9.44 -4.96 -0.45
CA THR A 52 10.18 -6.23 -0.25
C THR A 52 10.09 -7.08 -1.53
N PRO A 53 11.05 -7.99 -1.80
CA PRO A 53 10.97 -8.90 -2.94
C PRO A 53 9.63 -9.65 -3.02
N LYS A 54 9.12 -10.09 -1.85
CA LYS A 54 7.79 -10.70 -1.71
C LYS A 54 6.67 -9.72 -2.08
N GLY A 55 6.70 -8.49 -1.57
CA GLY A 55 5.72 -7.45 -1.90
C GLY A 55 5.71 -7.07 -3.38
N ALA A 56 6.90 -6.98 -4.00
CA ALA A 56 7.05 -6.72 -5.43
C ALA A 56 6.46 -7.87 -6.27
N ARG A 57 6.71 -9.13 -5.86
CA ARG A 57 6.10 -10.32 -6.49
C ARG A 57 4.57 -10.30 -6.37
N LEU A 58 4.03 -10.03 -5.18
CA LEU A 58 2.58 -9.91 -4.99
C LEU A 58 1.98 -8.77 -5.83
N HIS A 59 2.66 -7.63 -5.91
CA HIS A 59 2.19 -6.50 -6.72
C HIS A 59 2.21 -6.81 -8.22
N PHE A 60 3.20 -7.58 -8.70
CA PHE A 60 3.21 -8.09 -10.06
C PHE A 60 1.99 -8.98 -10.32
N LEU A 61 1.73 -9.97 -9.47
CA LEU A 61 0.59 -10.89 -9.60
C LEU A 61 -0.76 -10.17 -9.48
N ALA A 62 -0.88 -9.20 -8.58
CA ALA A 62 -2.08 -8.40 -8.40
C ALA A 62 -2.40 -7.54 -9.63
N ARG A 63 -1.38 -6.99 -10.31
CA ARG A 63 -1.56 -6.26 -11.57
C ARG A 63 -2.01 -7.17 -12.70
N ASP A 64 -1.50 -8.41 -12.72
CA ASP A 64 -1.94 -9.41 -13.69
C ASP A 64 -3.42 -9.77 -13.46
N LEU A 65 -3.80 -10.08 -12.22
CA LEU A 65 -5.20 -10.25 -11.81
C LEU A 65 -6.07 -9.06 -12.23
N ALA A 66 -5.60 -7.82 -12.01
CA ALA A 66 -6.37 -6.64 -12.34
C ALA A 66 -6.67 -6.53 -13.84
N LYS A 67 -5.72 -6.92 -14.70
CA LYS A 67 -5.91 -6.99 -16.14
C LYS A 67 -6.84 -8.14 -16.54
N SER A 68 -6.67 -9.31 -15.96
CA SER A 68 -7.44 -10.51 -16.32
C SER A 68 -8.89 -10.48 -15.84
N LYS A 69 -9.18 -9.80 -14.73
CA LYS A 69 -10.50 -9.77 -14.08
C LYS A 69 -11.10 -8.36 -14.00
N ASN A 70 -10.58 -7.42 -14.78
CA ASN A 70 -11.15 -6.07 -14.92
C ASN A 70 -11.19 -5.26 -13.61
N TYR A 71 -10.23 -5.45 -12.69
CA TYR A 71 -10.12 -4.58 -11.53
C TYR A 71 -9.60 -3.21 -11.95
N LYS A 72 -10.40 -2.15 -11.76
CA LYS A 72 -10.01 -0.78 -12.13
C LYS A 72 -8.80 -0.25 -11.35
N PHE A 73 -8.60 -0.70 -10.11
CA PHE A 73 -7.59 -0.14 -9.23
C PHE A 73 -6.68 -1.23 -8.65
N CYS A 74 -5.37 -0.99 -8.73
CA CYS A 74 -4.34 -1.79 -8.07
C CYS A 74 -3.24 -0.84 -7.58
N TRP A 75 -2.92 -0.89 -6.28
CA TRP A 75 -1.90 -0.02 -5.69
C TRP A 75 -1.22 -0.68 -4.49
N THR A 76 -0.15 -0.05 -4.02
CA THR A 76 0.56 -0.46 -2.82
C THR A 76 0.54 0.64 -1.78
N ALA A 77 0.42 0.27 -0.51
CA ALA A 77 0.54 1.19 0.62
C ALA A 77 1.06 0.46 1.84
N TYR A 78 2.04 1.05 2.54
CA TYR A 78 2.60 0.51 3.77
C TYR A 78 3.11 -0.94 3.61
N GLY A 79 3.80 -1.20 2.50
CA GLY A 79 4.30 -2.54 2.16
C GLY A 79 3.23 -3.59 1.84
N LYS A 80 1.94 -3.19 1.72
CA LYS A 80 0.82 -4.08 1.39
C LYS A 80 0.29 -3.78 -0.01
N VAL A 81 -0.27 -4.79 -0.65
CA VAL A 81 -0.84 -4.71 -2.00
C VAL A 81 -2.36 -4.73 -1.89
N TYR A 82 -3.01 -3.86 -2.64
CA TYR A 82 -4.46 -3.70 -2.66
C TYR A 82 -4.99 -3.70 -4.08
N VAL A 83 -6.16 -4.30 -4.25
CA VAL A 83 -6.94 -4.27 -5.50
C VAL A 83 -8.37 -3.86 -5.20
N ARG A 84 -9.01 -3.19 -6.15
CA ARG A 84 -10.42 -2.80 -6.06
C ARG A 84 -11.02 -2.81 -7.45
N GLU A 85 -12.20 -3.42 -7.55
CA GLU A 85 -12.83 -3.67 -8.84
C GLU A 85 -13.38 -2.39 -9.47
N ASN A 86 -14.19 -1.63 -8.71
CA ASN A 86 -14.75 -0.35 -9.12
C ASN A 86 -14.93 0.59 -7.91
N GLU A 87 -15.45 1.79 -8.13
CA GLU A 87 -15.61 2.83 -7.09
C GLU A 87 -16.60 2.45 -5.98
N ASN A 88 -17.42 1.41 -6.19
CA ASN A 88 -18.44 0.93 -5.24
C ASN A 88 -18.05 -0.41 -4.60
N SER A 89 -17.19 -1.19 -5.24
CA SER A 89 -16.73 -2.48 -4.71
C SER A 89 -15.82 -2.30 -3.47
N PRO A 90 -15.76 -3.29 -2.57
CA PRO A 90 -14.85 -3.26 -1.43
C PRO A 90 -13.38 -3.33 -1.87
N ILE A 91 -12.50 -2.78 -1.04
CA ILE A 91 -11.05 -2.87 -1.22
C ILE A 91 -10.57 -4.22 -0.71
N ILE A 92 -9.85 -4.97 -1.54
CA ILE A 92 -9.30 -6.27 -1.21
C ILE A 92 -7.79 -6.13 -0.99
N MET A 93 -7.31 -6.55 0.17
CA MET A 93 -5.88 -6.65 0.45
C MET A 93 -5.35 -8.02 0.01
N ILE A 94 -4.33 -8.02 -0.84
CA ILE A 94 -3.63 -9.23 -1.28
C ILE A 94 -2.51 -9.55 -0.28
N ARG A 95 -2.66 -10.67 0.44
CA ARG A 95 -1.74 -11.08 1.51
C ARG A 95 -0.74 -12.15 1.06
N ASN A 96 -1.12 -12.97 0.09
CA ASN A 96 -0.32 -14.07 -0.42
C ASN A 96 -0.70 -14.41 -1.86
N GLU A 97 0.12 -15.25 -2.50
CA GLU A 97 -0.07 -15.63 -3.90
C GLU A 97 -1.34 -16.48 -4.07
N SER A 98 -1.62 -17.39 -3.14
CA SER A 98 -2.81 -18.27 -3.20
C SER A 98 -4.12 -17.48 -3.31
N GLN A 99 -4.23 -16.35 -2.61
CA GLN A 99 -5.38 -15.45 -2.69
C GLN A 99 -5.56 -14.88 -4.10
N VAL A 100 -4.47 -14.55 -4.80
CA VAL A 100 -4.54 -14.09 -6.19
C VAL A 100 -5.09 -15.20 -7.10
N HIS A 101 -4.60 -16.43 -6.92
CA HIS A 101 -5.06 -17.59 -7.69
C HIS A 101 -6.54 -17.90 -7.44
N GLN A 102 -7.01 -17.77 -6.19
CA GLN A 102 -8.42 -17.92 -5.86
C GLN A 102 -9.29 -16.88 -6.58
N LEU A 103 -8.87 -15.62 -6.61
CA LEU A 103 -9.57 -14.53 -7.31
C LEU A 103 -9.55 -14.70 -8.84
N LEU A 104 -8.50 -15.32 -9.38
CA LEU A 104 -8.44 -15.71 -10.79
C LEU A 104 -9.42 -16.85 -11.11
N GLY A 105 -9.58 -17.82 -10.21
CA GLY A 105 -10.42 -19.00 -10.42
C GLY A 105 -11.92 -18.84 -10.12
N SER A 106 -12.34 -17.82 -9.38
CA SER A 106 -13.71 -17.72 -8.82
C SER A 106 -14.75 -17.07 -9.74
N GLN A 107 -14.79 -17.47 -11.02
CA GLN A 107 -15.95 -17.19 -11.88
C GLN A 107 -16.57 -18.52 -12.33
N GLN A 108 -17.52 -19.03 -11.53
CA GLN A 108 -18.66 -19.86 -11.93
C GLN A 108 -19.63 -19.95 -10.74
N GLN A 109 -20.57 -19.01 -10.64
CA GLN A 109 -21.85 -19.27 -9.97
C GLN A 109 -22.98 -18.37 -10.48
N GLU A 110 -23.74 -18.87 -11.46
CA GLU A 110 -25.21 -18.82 -11.60
C GLU A 110 -25.59 -19.83 -12.72
N PRO A 111 -26.77 -20.47 -12.74
CA PRO A 111 -28.03 -20.10 -12.08
C PRO A 111 -28.64 -21.21 -11.19
N GLN A 112 -29.60 -20.88 -10.33
CA GLN A 112 -30.65 -21.82 -9.93
C GLN A 112 -32.00 -21.14 -10.09
N VAL A 113 -32.59 -21.40 -11.26
CA VAL A 113 -34.02 -21.37 -11.50
C VAL A 113 -34.63 -22.55 -10.75
N ILE A 114 -35.55 -22.29 -9.83
CA ILE A 114 -36.74 -23.13 -9.62
C ILE A 114 -37.96 -22.24 -9.43
#